data_AF-A0A3E1YD53-F1
#
_entry.id   AF-A0A3E1YD53-F1
#
_cell.length_a   1.000
_cell.length_b   1.000
_cell.length_c   1.000
_cell.angle_alpha   90.00
_cell.angle_beta   90.00
_cell.angle_gamma   90.00
#
_symmetry.space_group_name_H-M   'P 1'
#
loop_
_entity.id
_entity.type
_entity.pdbx_description
1 polymer ?
#
loop_
_entity_poly.entity_id
_entity_poly.type
_entity_poly.pdbx_seq_one_letter_code
_entity_poly.pdbx_strand_id
1 'polypeptide(L)'
;MSKTTNILKRVATIGLWAVGVIGFVVLLVAAIQDKDAGKCKNIVVKFQGADDNFFIGSKDIKALITKDKALNPIGKRISTIDIRKLEAIVDKEAWVKNSEIYIDNGHNLNIKVEQREPVARIFTFSGNSYYLDITGEHIPVSSRYAARVPVFTGFPTDAAKLQQSDSLLSMQIVEMGSFIGKDPFWMAQVEQLMITPDRKFEFIPKLGDQVIVFGDGIDIEKKFNKLLAFYKEGLNKVGWNKYSRINIAFENEVVCTRKEGVAPLQPVLTKDSIELPAKDERPISDEDDEAPAEAATASTNPIVAPAPKPAAPPKEKVEAAKPKAKAQPAKEVKAKEKAPAKQQPKAVYKPGNKSVNTSKKQKTP
;
A
#
# COMPACT_ATOMS: atom_id res chain seq x y z
N MET A 1 -38.73 40.97 73.07
CA MET A 1 -37.34 40.57 72.69
C MET A 1 -37.26 39.65 71.44
N SER A 2 -38.34 39.32 70.73
CA SER A 2 -38.30 38.29 69.65
C SER A 2 -37.67 38.73 68.32
N LYS A 3 -37.67 40.03 67.97
CA LYS A 3 -37.10 40.51 66.69
C LYS A 3 -35.59 40.26 66.59
N THR A 4 -34.82 40.57 67.63
CA THR A 4 -33.35 40.40 67.65
C THR A 4 -32.94 38.93 67.59
N THR A 5 -33.63 38.04 68.30
CA THR A 5 -33.38 36.59 68.23
C THR A 5 -33.69 36.00 66.85
N ASN A 6 -34.73 36.48 66.16
CA ASN A 6 -35.03 36.05 64.78
C ASN A 6 -34.03 36.60 63.75
N ILE A 7 -33.51 37.81 63.94
CA ILE A 7 -32.41 38.35 63.12
C ILE A 7 -31.13 37.53 63.33
N LEU A 8 -30.76 37.25 64.59
CA LEU A 8 -29.57 36.46 64.92
C LEU A 8 -29.63 35.04 64.34
N LYS A 9 -30.81 34.38 64.41
CA LYS A 9 -31.04 33.08 63.76
C LYS A 9 -30.85 33.14 62.24
N ARG A 10 -31.34 34.18 61.56
CA ARG A 10 -31.13 34.38 60.11
C ARG A 10 -29.65 34.55 59.75
N VAL A 11 -28.93 35.39 60.50
CA VAL A 11 -27.48 35.58 60.29
C VAL A 11 -26.71 34.27 60.51
N ALA A 12 -27.03 33.52 61.56
CA ALA A 12 -26.43 32.21 61.82
C ALA A 12 -26.70 31.20 60.68
N THR A 13 -27.92 31.14 60.15
CA THR A 13 -28.21 30.28 58.98
C THR A 13 -27.47 30.73 57.72
N ILE A 14 -27.34 32.04 57.47
CA ILE A 14 -26.60 32.56 56.31
C ILE A 14 -25.10 32.23 56.44
N GLY A 15 -24.53 32.34 57.65
CA GLY A 15 -23.16 31.92 57.92
C GLY A 15 -22.94 30.42 57.69
N LEU A 16 -23.87 29.57 58.12
CA LEU A 16 -23.83 28.12 57.87
C LEU A 16 -23.84 27.81 56.36
N TRP A 17 -24.74 28.44 55.60
CA TRP A 17 -24.80 28.28 54.14
C TRP A 17 -23.52 28.79 53.46
N ALA A 18 -22.95 29.92 53.91
CA ALA A 18 -21.71 30.45 53.37
C ALA A 18 -20.52 29.49 53.61
N VAL A 19 -20.38 28.93 54.81
CA VAL A 19 -19.36 27.91 55.12
C VAL A 19 -19.57 26.65 54.28
N GLY A 20 -20.80 26.20 54.08
CA GLY A 20 -21.14 25.08 53.19
C GLY A 20 -20.71 25.32 51.73
N VAL A 21 -20.99 26.51 51.19
CA VAL A 21 -20.57 26.91 49.83
C VAL A 21 -19.05 27.00 49.72
N ILE A 22 -18.36 27.58 50.70
CA ILE A 22 -16.89 27.67 50.71
C ILE A 22 -16.27 26.26 50.74
N GLY A 23 -16.77 25.37 51.61
CA GLY A 23 -16.31 23.98 51.67
C GLY A 23 -16.52 23.23 50.36
N PHE A 24 -17.68 23.42 49.72
CA PHE A 24 -17.99 22.82 48.41
C PHE A 24 -17.06 23.33 47.29
N VAL A 25 -16.76 24.64 47.26
CA VAL A 25 -15.81 25.22 46.29
C VAL A 25 -14.38 24.69 46.51
N VAL A 26 -13.93 24.58 47.76
CA VAL A 26 -12.60 23.98 48.08
C VAL A 26 -12.54 22.52 47.63
N LEU A 27 -13.60 21.74 47.86
CA LEU A 27 -13.68 20.33 47.44
C LEU A 27 -13.66 20.20 45.90
N LEU A 28 -14.37 21.07 45.18
CA LEU A 28 -14.31 21.13 43.71
C LEU A 28 -12.89 21.48 43.21
N VAL A 29 -12.23 22.48 43.80
CA VAL A 29 -10.85 22.86 43.41
C VAL A 29 -9.87 21.72 43.66
N ALA A 30 -9.96 21.03 44.80
CA ALA A 30 -9.14 19.86 45.10
C ALA A 30 -9.40 18.71 44.10
N ALA A 31 -10.67 18.42 43.78
CA ALA A 31 -11.04 17.38 42.82
C ALA A 31 -10.63 17.69 41.37
N ILE A 32 -10.47 18.97 41.00
CA ILE A 32 -9.88 19.38 39.72
C ILE A 32 -8.36 19.19 39.74
N GLN A 33 -7.69 19.66 40.79
CA GLN A 33 -6.23 19.55 40.91
C GLN A 33 -5.73 18.10 40.92
N ASP A 34 -6.42 17.18 41.59
CA ASP A 34 -6.03 15.76 41.62
C ASP A 34 -6.13 15.09 40.23
N LYS A 35 -7.11 15.51 39.42
CA LYS A 35 -7.28 15.05 38.03
C LYS A 35 -6.22 15.63 37.09
N ASP A 36 -5.81 16.88 37.29
CA ASP A 36 -4.73 17.53 36.51
C ASP A 36 -3.30 17.18 36.99
N ALA A 37 -3.15 16.66 38.21
CA ALA A 37 -1.89 16.18 38.76
C ALA A 37 -1.45 14.83 38.17
N GLY A 38 -2.37 14.09 37.55
CA GLY A 38 -2.14 12.78 36.96
C GLY A 38 -0.98 12.77 35.96
N LYS A 39 0.04 11.95 36.23
CA LYS A 39 1.10 11.61 35.27
C LYS A 39 0.70 10.40 34.44
N CYS A 40 0.97 10.42 33.13
CA CYS A 40 0.80 9.26 32.26
C CYS A 40 1.78 8.14 32.67
N LYS A 41 1.23 6.96 32.97
CA LYS A 41 1.96 5.80 33.54
C LYS A 41 2.52 4.87 32.48
N ASN A 42 1.75 4.61 31.43
CA ASN A 42 2.06 3.58 30.43
C ASN A 42 1.41 3.91 29.08
N ILE A 43 1.90 3.30 28.00
CA ILE A 43 1.31 3.35 26.66
C ILE A 43 0.74 1.96 26.33
N VAL A 44 -0.53 1.90 25.95
CA VAL A 44 -1.24 0.69 25.52
C VAL A 44 -1.62 0.85 24.04
N VAL A 45 -1.06 0.01 23.16
CA VAL A 45 -1.40 0.00 21.73
C VAL A 45 -2.32 -1.18 21.46
N LYS A 46 -3.41 -0.94 20.74
CA LYS A 46 -4.37 -1.95 20.29
C LYS A 46 -4.58 -1.76 18.78
N PHE A 47 -4.54 -2.85 18.02
CA PHE A 47 -4.88 -2.81 16.60
C PHE A 47 -6.37 -3.07 16.40
N GLN A 48 -6.96 -2.44 15.38
CA GLN A 48 -8.31 -2.72 14.91
C GLN A 48 -8.21 -3.57 13.64
N GLY A 49 -8.87 -4.72 13.63
CA GLY A 49 -8.84 -5.71 12.55
C GLY A 49 -9.44 -7.04 13.00
N ALA A 50 -9.74 -7.93 12.06
CA ALA A 50 -10.23 -9.29 12.35
C ALA A 50 -9.11 -10.33 12.46
N ASP A 51 -7.94 -10.05 11.86
CA ASP A 51 -6.80 -10.95 11.77
C ASP A 51 -5.63 -10.47 12.65
N ASP A 52 -4.86 -11.40 13.22
CA ASP A 52 -3.57 -11.13 13.91
C ASP A 52 -2.41 -10.78 12.94
N ASN A 53 -2.70 -10.61 11.65
CA ASN A 53 -1.75 -10.47 10.54
C ASN A 53 -1.22 -9.02 10.39
N PHE A 54 -0.51 -8.55 11.41
CA PHE A 54 -0.08 -7.14 11.50
C PHE A 54 1.24 -6.83 10.78
N PHE A 55 1.22 -5.82 9.90
CA PHE A 55 2.43 -5.31 9.24
C PHE A 55 3.42 -4.65 10.20
N ILE A 56 2.89 -3.99 11.24
CA ILE A 56 3.61 -3.20 12.24
C ILE A 56 3.26 -3.68 13.66
N GLY A 57 4.25 -3.74 14.55
CA GLY A 57 4.06 -4.23 15.92
C GLY A 57 3.76 -3.12 16.92
N SER A 58 3.12 -3.49 18.04
CA SER A 58 2.84 -2.57 19.16
C SER A 58 4.10 -1.93 19.77
N LYS A 59 5.27 -2.57 19.61
CA LYS A 59 6.58 -2.02 20.00
C LYS A 59 7.02 -0.88 19.09
N ASP A 60 6.68 -0.95 17.81
CA ASP A 60 7.16 -0.03 16.78
C ASP A 60 6.37 1.28 16.85
N ILE A 61 5.04 1.21 17.03
CA ILE A 61 4.19 2.37 17.38
C ILE A 61 4.63 3.05 18.68
N LYS A 62 5.02 2.28 19.71
CA LYS A 62 5.58 2.84 20.96
C LYS A 62 6.93 3.50 20.71
N ALA A 63 7.79 2.91 19.88
CA ALA A 63 9.08 3.49 19.53
C ALA A 63 8.90 4.81 18.77
N LEU A 64 7.97 4.88 17.82
CA LEU A 64 7.65 6.08 17.03
C LEU A 64 7.29 7.28 17.94
N ILE A 65 6.42 7.07 18.93
CA ILE A 65 6.01 8.10 19.90
C ILE A 65 7.09 8.43 20.94
N THR A 66 7.93 7.46 21.33
CA THR A 66 8.98 7.68 22.36
C THR A 66 10.33 8.13 21.79
N LYS A 67 10.48 8.12 20.45
CA LYS A 67 11.68 8.54 19.70
C LYS A 67 12.09 9.98 20.00
N ASP A 68 11.12 10.90 20.07
CA ASP A 68 11.36 12.26 20.54
C ASP A 68 11.07 12.38 22.04
N LYS A 69 12.11 12.68 22.82
CA LYS A 69 12.02 12.92 24.27
C LYS A 69 11.12 14.12 24.61
N ALA A 70 11.04 15.12 23.73
CA ALA A 70 10.16 16.28 23.89
C ALA A 70 8.69 15.96 23.68
N LEU A 71 8.35 14.88 22.95
CA LEU A 71 6.97 14.41 22.74
C LEU A 71 6.57 13.21 23.61
N ASN A 72 7.50 12.33 23.99
CA ASN A 72 7.27 11.14 24.83
C ASN A 72 6.29 11.44 25.99
N PRO A 73 5.13 10.76 26.06
CA PRO A 73 4.08 11.04 27.05
C PRO A 73 4.37 10.46 28.44
N ILE A 74 5.23 9.44 28.55
CA ILE A 74 5.44 8.70 29.79
C ILE A 74 6.05 9.62 30.86
N GLY A 75 5.45 9.67 32.04
CA GLY A 75 5.89 10.49 33.17
C GLY A 75 5.49 11.98 33.10
N LYS A 76 4.95 12.47 31.97
CA LYS A 76 4.40 13.83 31.85
C LYS A 76 3.02 13.94 32.50
N ARG A 77 2.64 15.17 32.89
CA ARG A 77 1.26 15.48 33.30
C ARG A 77 0.31 15.31 32.12
N ILE A 78 -0.85 14.70 32.36
CA ILE A 78 -1.88 14.44 31.35
C ILE A 78 -2.28 15.71 30.60
N SER A 79 -2.49 16.82 31.32
CA SER A 79 -2.82 18.15 30.78
C SER A 79 -1.74 18.79 29.90
N THR A 80 -0.54 18.20 29.82
CA THR A 80 0.57 18.66 28.94
C THR A 80 0.83 17.74 27.74
N ILE A 81 0.04 16.67 27.57
CA ILE A 81 0.18 15.74 26.45
C ILE A 81 -0.70 16.23 25.29
N ASP A 82 -0.06 16.69 24.21
CA ASP A 82 -0.74 17.07 22.98
C ASP A 82 -1.12 15.81 22.18
N ILE A 83 -2.32 15.29 22.47
CA ILE A 83 -2.88 14.10 21.84
C ILE A 83 -2.89 14.23 20.31
N ARG A 84 -3.33 15.37 19.77
CA ARG A 84 -3.41 15.62 18.33
C ARG A 84 -2.04 15.58 17.64
N LYS A 85 -0.97 16.05 18.31
CA LYS A 85 0.39 15.90 17.78
C LYS A 85 0.86 14.43 17.78
N LEU A 86 0.41 13.60 18.72
CA LEU A 86 0.74 12.17 18.74
C LEU A 86 -0.02 11.41 17.63
N GLU A 87 -1.31 11.71 17.44
CA GLU A 87 -2.12 11.16 16.33
C GLU A 87 -1.46 11.51 14.99
N ALA A 88 -1.22 12.79 14.73
CA ALA A 88 -0.54 13.27 13.53
C ALA A 88 0.96 12.90 13.40
N ILE A 89 1.49 12.04 14.28
CA ILE A 89 2.77 11.34 14.13
C ILE A 89 2.53 9.88 13.75
N VAL A 90 1.55 9.21 14.37
CA VAL A 90 1.17 7.81 14.06
C VAL A 90 0.49 7.71 12.70
N ASP A 91 -0.37 8.66 12.33
CA ASP A 91 -1.08 8.70 11.03
C ASP A 91 -0.16 8.92 9.82
N LYS A 92 1.11 9.27 10.05
CA LYS A 92 2.14 9.41 9.00
C LYS A 92 2.88 8.10 8.71
N GLU A 93 2.68 7.08 9.52
CA GLU A 93 3.32 5.78 9.35
C GLU A 93 2.59 5.00 8.25
N ALA A 94 3.30 4.53 7.22
CA ALA A 94 2.69 4.12 5.95
C ALA A 94 1.85 2.82 6.01
N TRP A 95 1.88 2.11 7.15
CA TRP A 95 0.99 0.98 7.44
C TRP A 95 -0.29 1.37 8.22
N VAL A 96 -0.37 2.61 8.70
CA VAL A 96 -1.50 3.16 9.46
C VAL A 96 -2.46 3.85 8.50
N LYS A 97 -3.75 3.52 8.63
CA LYS A 97 -4.86 4.17 7.92
C LYS A 97 -5.42 5.33 8.72
N ASN A 98 -5.54 5.13 10.03
CA ASN A 98 -6.06 6.09 11.00
C ASN A 98 -5.65 5.66 12.42
N SER A 99 -5.47 6.61 13.34
CA SER A 99 -5.27 6.34 14.76
C SER A 99 -6.20 7.16 15.65
N GLU A 100 -6.64 6.56 16.76
CA GLU A 100 -7.34 7.27 17.83
C GLU A 100 -6.49 7.19 19.10
N ILE A 101 -6.15 8.34 19.69
CA ILE A 101 -5.37 8.38 20.93
C ILE A 101 -6.18 9.04 22.04
N TYR A 102 -6.25 8.37 23.19
CA TYR A 102 -6.96 8.88 24.36
C TYR A 102 -6.30 8.42 25.66
N ILE A 103 -6.56 9.13 26.75
CA ILE A 103 -6.04 8.79 28.08
C ILE A 103 -7.18 8.22 28.92
N ASP A 104 -6.94 7.08 29.56
CA ASP A 104 -7.93 6.45 30.44
C ASP A 104 -7.87 6.97 31.89
N ASN A 105 -8.92 6.67 32.68
CA ASN A 105 -8.99 6.99 34.12
C ASN A 105 -7.88 6.29 34.94
N GLY A 106 -7.20 5.30 34.38
CA GLY A 106 -6.01 4.67 34.97
C GLY A 106 -4.72 5.47 34.75
N HIS A 107 -4.77 6.56 33.98
CA HIS A 107 -3.65 7.36 33.48
C HIS A 107 -2.74 6.63 32.47
N ASN A 108 -3.31 5.73 31.65
CA ASN A 108 -2.60 5.13 30.52
C ASN A 108 -3.01 5.81 29.21
N LEU A 109 -2.02 6.07 28.35
CA LEU A 109 -2.27 6.48 26.97
C LEU A 109 -2.68 5.25 26.15
N ASN A 110 -3.94 5.18 25.76
CA ASN A 110 -4.47 4.16 24.86
C ASN A 110 -4.37 4.68 23.42
N ILE A 111 -3.85 3.85 22.53
CA ILE A 111 -3.68 4.11 21.11
C ILE A 111 -4.41 2.99 20.39
N LYS A 112 -5.51 3.29 19.69
CA LYS A 112 -6.08 2.39 18.70
C LYS A 112 -5.45 2.71 17.35
N VAL A 113 -5.06 1.68 16.60
CA VAL A 113 -4.50 1.83 15.26
C VAL A 113 -5.32 1.00 14.28
N GLU A 114 -5.92 1.64 13.29
CA GLU A 114 -6.49 1.01 12.11
C GLU A 114 -5.37 0.83 11.07
N GLN A 115 -5.10 -0.41 10.65
CA GLN A 115 -4.07 -0.67 9.65
C GLN A 115 -4.62 -0.52 8.22
N ARG A 116 -3.75 -0.26 7.25
CA ARG A 116 -4.13 -0.26 5.83
C ARG A 116 -4.23 -1.69 5.31
N GLU A 117 -5.39 -2.01 4.73
CA GLU A 117 -5.63 -3.28 4.05
C GLU A 117 -5.19 -3.16 2.58
N PRO A 118 -4.18 -3.93 2.13
CA PRO A 118 -3.78 -3.94 0.74
C PRO A 118 -4.82 -4.67 -0.13
N VAL A 119 -4.97 -4.23 -1.38
CA VAL A 119 -5.80 -4.90 -2.40
C VAL A 119 -4.99 -5.43 -3.59
N ALA A 120 -3.74 -4.99 -3.74
CA ALA A 120 -2.83 -5.41 -4.79
C ALA A 120 -1.37 -5.30 -4.31
N ARG A 121 -0.49 -6.18 -4.78
CA ARG A 121 0.97 -6.04 -4.68
C ARG A 121 1.54 -5.66 -6.02
N ILE A 122 2.38 -4.63 -6.07
CA ILE A 122 3.03 -4.14 -7.28
C ILE A 122 4.53 -4.48 -7.25
N PHE A 123 5.07 -4.90 -8.40
CA PHE A 123 6.49 -4.94 -8.71
C PHE A 123 6.79 -4.02 -9.91
N THR A 124 7.78 -3.14 -9.73
CA THR A 124 8.23 -2.19 -10.76
C THR A 124 9.33 -2.80 -11.64
N PHE A 125 9.64 -2.18 -12.79
CA PHE A 125 10.73 -2.66 -13.66
C PHE A 125 12.12 -2.62 -13.02
N SER A 126 12.34 -1.83 -11.96
CA SER A 126 13.60 -1.80 -11.20
C SER A 126 13.71 -2.90 -10.14
N GLY A 127 12.64 -3.70 -9.94
CA GLY A 127 12.61 -4.79 -8.97
C GLY A 127 12.11 -4.40 -7.57
N ASN A 128 11.78 -3.13 -7.33
CA ASN A 128 11.12 -2.73 -6.08
C ASN A 128 9.71 -3.33 -5.99
N SER A 129 9.21 -3.51 -4.76
CA SER A 129 7.80 -3.88 -4.54
C SER A 129 7.17 -3.17 -3.36
N TYR A 130 5.87 -2.90 -3.51
CA TYR A 130 4.99 -2.26 -2.52
C TYR A 130 3.57 -2.80 -2.70
N TYR A 131 2.65 -2.45 -1.80
CA TYR A 131 1.23 -2.73 -1.97
C TYR A 131 0.45 -1.43 -2.21
N LEU A 132 -0.71 -1.54 -2.85
CA LEU A 132 -1.72 -0.47 -2.86
C LEU A 132 -2.88 -0.86 -1.94
N ASP A 133 -3.43 0.12 -1.22
CA ASP A 133 -4.73 -0.01 -0.55
C ASP A 133 -5.90 0.37 -1.47
N ILE A 134 -7.12 0.25 -0.95
CA ILE A 134 -8.37 0.57 -1.67
C ILE A 134 -8.52 2.05 -2.08
N THR A 135 -7.70 2.95 -1.52
CA THR A 135 -7.62 4.36 -1.90
C THR A 135 -6.48 4.66 -2.87
N GLY A 136 -5.63 3.67 -3.18
CA GLY A 136 -4.44 3.83 -4.02
C GLY A 136 -3.23 4.41 -3.30
N GLU A 137 -3.21 4.43 -1.97
CA GLU A 137 -2.02 4.82 -1.21
C GLU A 137 -0.98 3.67 -1.17
N HIS A 138 0.30 4.04 -1.19
CA HIS A 138 1.41 3.09 -1.23
C HIS A 138 1.76 2.58 0.18
N ILE A 139 1.55 1.28 0.43
CA ILE A 139 2.00 0.60 1.65
C ILE A 139 3.35 -0.08 1.37
N PRO A 140 4.44 0.24 2.09
CA PRO A 140 5.72 -0.44 1.93
C PRO A 140 5.67 -1.90 2.40
N VAL A 141 6.54 -2.75 1.84
CA VAL A 141 6.67 -4.15 2.28
C VAL A 141 7.22 -4.24 3.71
N SER A 142 6.66 -5.14 4.52
CA SER A 142 7.16 -5.46 5.87
C SER A 142 7.92 -6.79 5.84
N SER A 143 8.99 -6.90 6.63
CA SER A 143 9.67 -8.18 6.88
C SER A 143 8.88 -9.10 7.82
N ARG A 144 7.81 -8.60 8.45
CA ARG A 144 6.98 -9.34 9.42
C ARG A 144 5.84 -10.12 8.77
N TYR A 145 5.27 -9.59 7.70
CA TYR A 145 4.05 -10.10 7.08
C TYR A 145 4.00 -9.76 5.59
N ALA A 146 3.53 -10.73 4.79
CA ALA A 146 3.23 -10.57 3.38
C ALA A 146 1.76 -10.89 3.13
N ALA A 147 0.99 -9.92 2.66
CA ALA A 147 -0.44 -10.10 2.44
C ALA A 147 -0.72 -10.96 1.19
N ARG A 148 -1.73 -11.82 1.30
CA ARG A 148 -2.24 -12.64 0.21
C ARG A 148 -3.19 -11.81 -0.68
N VAL A 149 -2.59 -11.05 -1.60
CA VAL A 149 -3.29 -10.21 -2.58
C VAL A 149 -2.79 -10.50 -4.00
N PRO A 150 -3.56 -10.16 -5.05
CA PRO A 150 -3.11 -10.30 -6.44
C PRO A 150 -1.80 -9.55 -6.72
N VAL A 151 -0.91 -10.17 -7.48
CA VAL A 151 0.43 -9.64 -7.79
C VAL A 151 0.46 -9.09 -9.22
N PHE A 152 0.81 -7.82 -9.36
CA PHE A 152 0.98 -7.10 -10.61
C PHE A 152 2.48 -6.82 -10.85
N THR A 153 3.01 -7.21 -12.00
CA THR A 153 4.43 -7.04 -12.36
C THR A 153 4.60 -6.18 -13.61
N GLY A 154 5.66 -5.36 -13.67
CA GLY A 154 5.96 -4.50 -14.82
C GLY A 154 5.38 -3.08 -14.69
N PHE A 155 5.20 -2.58 -13.46
CA PHE A 155 4.72 -1.22 -13.25
C PHE A 155 5.80 -0.20 -13.66
N PRO A 156 5.45 0.88 -14.40
CA PRO A 156 6.42 1.67 -15.16
C PRO A 156 7.31 2.62 -14.34
N THR A 157 7.02 2.85 -13.06
CA THR A 157 7.73 3.87 -12.26
C THR A 157 7.80 3.53 -10.77
N ASP A 158 8.91 3.87 -10.13
CA ASP A 158 9.09 3.86 -8.67
C ASP A 158 8.67 5.18 -8.00
N ALA A 159 8.24 6.17 -8.80
CA ALA A 159 8.01 7.53 -8.31
C ALA A 159 6.82 7.60 -7.34
N ALA A 160 7.09 8.03 -6.09
CA ALA A 160 6.07 8.37 -5.09
C ALA A 160 5.13 9.53 -5.51
N LYS A 161 5.37 10.16 -6.66
CA LYS A 161 4.43 11.02 -7.38
C LYS A 161 4.24 10.46 -8.79
N LEU A 162 3.12 9.75 -8.95
CA LEU A 162 2.64 9.19 -10.21
C LEU A 162 2.35 10.29 -11.24
N GLN A 163 2.66 10.07 -12.52
CA GLN A 163 2.10 10.91 -13.59
C GLN A 163 0.63 10.54 -13.84
N GLN A 164 -0.12 11.39 -14.55
CA GLN A 164 -1.56 11.18 -14.76
C GLN A 164 -1.90 9.80 -15.40
N SER A 165 -1.03 9.29 -16.27
CA SER A 165 -1.12 7.96 -16.88
C SER A 165 -0.77 6.82 -15.91
N ASP A 166 0.11 7.05 -14.93
CA ASP A 166 0.43 6.10 -13.87
C ASP A 166 -0.67 6.07 -12.80
N SER A 167 -1.30 7.21 -12.50
CA SER A 167 -2.45 7.30 -11.60
C SER A 167 -3.66 6.54 -12.14
N LEU A 168 -3.98 6.70 -13.44
CA LEU A 168 -5.05 5.94 -14.08
C LEU A 168 -4.78 4.43 -14.08
N LEU A 169 -3.53 4.03 -14.37
CA LEU A 169 -3.09 2.64 -14.28
C LEU A 169 -3.21 2.09 -12.85
N SER A 170 -2.85 2.89 -11.84
CA SER A 170 -2.96 2.50 -10.42
C SER A 170 -4.41 2.36 -9.97
N MET A 171 -5.33 3.22 -10.43
CA MET A 171 -6.77 3.04 -10.19
C MET A 171 -7.29 1.73 -10.78
N GLN A 172 -6.88 1.39 -12.01
CA GLN A 172 -7.25 0.11 -12.64
C GLN A 172 -6.66 -1.10 -11.91
N ILE A 173 -5.44 -1.00 -11.37
CA ILE A 173 -4.83 -2.03 -10.50
C ILE A 173 -5.62 -2.20 -9.20
N VAL A 174 -6.03 -1.10 -8.56
CA VAL A 174 -6.84 -1.12 -7.33
C VAL A 174 -8.22 -1.75 -7.58
N GLU A 175 -8.90 -1.37 -8.67
CA GLU A 175 -10.21 -1.93 -9.02
C GLU A 175 -10.11 -3.43 -9.34
N MET A 176 -9.14 -3.83 -10.17
CA MET A 176 -8.94 -5.23 -10.56
C MET A 176 -8.45 -6.10 -9.39
N GLY A 177 -7.51 -5.60 -8.58
CA GLY A 177 -7.05 -6.28 -7.37
C GLY A 177 -8.19 -6.46 -6.35
N SER A 178 -9.02 -5.43 -6.17
CA SER A 178 -10.20 -5.49 -5.31
C SER A 178 -11.29 -6.43 -5.85
N PHE A 179 -11.47 -6.54 -7.17
CA PHE A 179 -12.38 -7.53 -7.78
C PHE A 179 -11.88 -8.95 -7.54
N ILE A 180 -10.63 -9.25 -7.93
CA ILE A 180 -10.03 -10.59 -7.81
C ILE A 180 -9.98 -11.02 -6.34
N GLY A 181 -9.54 -10.14 -5.42
CA GLY A 181 -9.45 -10.45 -3.99
C GLY A 181 -10.79 -10.71 -3.29
N LYS A 182 -11.92 -10.25 -3.86
CA LYS A 182 -13.28 -10.54 -3.35
C LYS A 182 -13.83 -11.88 -3.84
N ASP A 183 -13.29 -12.45 -4.92
CA ASP A 183 -13.77 -13.69 -5.53
C ASP A 183 -12.78 -14.84 -5.24
N PRO A 184 -13.13 -15.83 -4.40
CA PRO A 184 -12.24 -16.94 -4.06
C PRO A 184 -11.84 -17.82 -5.25
N PHE A 185 -12.61 -17.85 -6.34
CA PHE A 185 -12.26 -18.56 -7.56
C PHE A 185 -11.22 -17.77 -8.35
N TRP A 186 -11.41 -16.47 -8.57
CA TRP A 186 -10.40 -15.66 -9.28
C TRP A 186 -9.10 -15.50 -8.48
N MET A 187 -9.16 -15.35 -7.15
CA MET A 187 -7.98 -15.33 -6.29
C MET A 187 -7.25 -16.69 -6.19
N ALA A 188 -7.89 -17.80 -6.61
CA ALA A 188 -7.25 -19.10 -6.78
C ALA A 188 -6.75 -19.34 -8.22
N GLN A 189 -7.39 -18.72 -9.22
CA GLN A 189 -7.15 -18.95 -10.64
C GLN A 189 -6.15 -17.96 -11.27
N VAL A 190 -5.93 -16.76 -10.70
CA VAL A 190 -4.96 -15.77 -11.21
C VAL A 190 -3.65 -15.87 -10.42
N GLU A 191 -2.58 -16.34 -11.06
CA GLU A 191 -1.26 -16.52 -10.42
C GLU A 191 -0.42 -15.23 -10.50
N GLN A 192 -0.31 -14.63 -11.70
CA GLN A 192 0.46 -13.42 -11.94
C GLN A 192 -0.25 -12.52 -12.95
N LEU A 193 -0.44 -11.25 -12.60
CA LEU A 193 -0.83 -10.19 -13.54
C LEU A 193 0.40 -9.46 -14.05
N MET A 194 0.45 -9.21 -15.36
CA MET A 194 1.53 -8.52 -16.04
C MET A 194 1.00 -7.24 -16.68
N ILE A 195 1.72 -6.15 -16.47
CA ILE A 195 1.49 -4.86 -17.13
C ILE A 195 2.39 -4.82 -18.36
N THR A 196 1.80 -4.69 -19.54
CA THR A 196 2.52 -4.58 -20.80
C THR A 196 3.08 -3.16 -21.01
N PRO A 197 4.05 -2.95 -21.91
CA PRO A 197 4.53 -1.60 -22.26
C PRO A 197 3.41 -0.66 -22.72
N ASP A 198 2.35 -1.20 -23.34
CA ASP A 198 1.10 -0.52 -23.72
C ASP A 198 0.23 -0.07 -22.54
N ARG A 199 0.65 -0.33 -21.29
CA ARG A 199 -0.13 -0.12 -20.05
C ARG A 199 -1.46 -0.90 -20.02
N LYS A 200 -1.47 -2.09 -20.61
CA LYS A 200 -2.59 -3.05 -20.59
C LYS A 200 -2.23 -4.24 -19.71
N PHE A 201 -3.24 -4.97 -19.24
CA PHE A 201 -3.09 -6.15 -18.42
C PHE A 201 -3.14 -7.44 -19.24
N GLU A 202 -2.24 -8.35 -18.93
CA GLU A 202 -2.33 -9.78 -19.25
C GLU A 202 -2.17 -10.57 -17.95
N PHE A 203 -2.66 -11.81 -17.86
CA PHE A 203 -2.42 -12.65 -16.70
C PHE A 203 -2.17 -14.11 -17.03
N ILE A 204 -1.38 -14.76 -16.19
CA ILE A 204 -1.09 -16.19 -16.23
C ILE A 204 -2.05 -16.89 -15.25
N PRO A 205 -2.88 -17.83 -15.72
CA PRO A 205 -3.78 -18.58 -14.86
C PRO A 205 -3.06 -19.72 -14.14
N LYS A 206 -3.64 -20.18 -13.03
CA LYS A 206 -3.11 -21.32 -12.25
C LYS A 206 -3.21 -22.66 -12.99
N LEU A 207 -4.11 -22.76 -13.97
CA LEU A 207 -4.41 -23.98 -14.72
C LEU A 207 -4.26 -23.75 -16.22
N GLY A 208 -3.30 -24.47 -16.82
CA GLY A 208 -2.97 -24.44 -18.25
C GLY A 208 -1.97 -23.34 -18.63
N ASP A 209 -1.28 -23.54 -19.75
CA ASP A 209 -0.13 -22.72 -20.18
C ASP A 209 -0.52 -21.44 -20.95
N GLN A 210 -1.80 -21.10 -20.99
CA GLN A 210 -2.33 -20.01 -21.84
C GLN A 210 -2.22 -18.63 -21.17
N VAL A 211 -1.73 -17.63 -21.92
CA VAL A 211 -1.75 -16.22 -21.48
C VAL A 211 -3.14 -15.62 -21.71
N ILE A 212 -3.75 -15.04 -20.68
CA ILE A 212 -5.04 -14.34 -20.80
C ILE A 212 -4.78 -12.85 -21.07
N VAL A 213 -5.26 -12.33 -22.21
CA VAL A 213 -5.14 -10.91 -22.58
C VAL A 213 -6.38 -10.17 -22.10
N PHE A 214 -6.21 -9.32 -21.09
CA PHE A 214 -7.32 -8.61 -20.45
C PHE A 214 -7.60 -7.24 -21.10
N GLY A 215 -6.56 -6.59 -21.61
CA GLY A 215 -6.64 -5.23 -22.17
C GLY A 215 -6.55 -4.17 -21.08
N ASP A 216 -7.27 -3.07 -21.22
CA ASP A 216 -7.43 -2.09 -20.14
C ASP A 216 -8.18 -2.68 -18.92
N GLY A 217 -8.09 -2.00 -17.78
CA GLY A 217 -8.85 -2.33 -16.57
C GLY A 217 -10.29 -1.81 -16.55
N ILE A 218 -10.95 -1.64 -17.69
CA ILE A 218 -12.38 -1.24 -17.76
C ILE A 218 -13.26 -2.49 -17.83
N ASP A 219 -14.50 -2.42 -17.34
CA ASP A 219 -15.50 -3.50 -17.46
C ASP A 219 -15.03 -4.86 -16.90
N ILE A 220 -14.30 -4.81 -15.78
CA ILE A 220 -13.57 -5.95 -15.21
C ILE A 220 -14.47 -7.16 -14.98
N GLU A 221 -15.63 -6.96 -14.37
CA GLU A 221 -16.62 -8.02 -14.11
C GLU A 221 -17.12 -8.67 -15.41
N LYS A 222 -17.42 -7.88 -16.45
CA LYS A 222 -17.88 -8.41 -17.76
C LYS A 222 -16.79 -9.29 -18.40
N LYS A 223 -15.53 -8.83 -18.38
CA LYS A 223 -14.39 -9.57 -18.94
C LYS A 223 -14.16 -10.89 -18.22
N PHE A 224 -14.18 -10.91 -16.89
CA PHE A 224 -14.07 -12.14 -16.10
C PHE A 224 -15.28 -13.08 -16.29
N ASN A 225 -16.51 -12.56 -16.30
CA ASN A 225 -17.70 -13.38 -16.55
C ASN A 225 -17.69 -14.04 -17.94
N LYS A 226 -17.22 -13.31 -18.97
CA LYS A 226 -17.03 -13.85 -20.33
C LYS A 226 -15.94 -14.94 -20.36
N LEU A 227 -14.84 -14.77 -19.64
CA LEU A 227 -13.81 -15.81 -19.49
C LEU A 227 -14.36 -17.07 -18.79
N LEU A 228 -15.18 -16.90 -17.74
CA LEU A 228 -15.82 -18.01 -17.03
C LEU A 228 -16.82 -18.76 -17.92
N ALA A 229 -17.57 -18.07 -18.77
CA ALA A 229 -18.41 -18.70 -19.79
C ALA A 229 -17.56 -19.48 -20.80
N PHE A 230 -16.45 -18.91 -21.29
CA PHE A 230 -15.53 -19.62 -22.19
C PHE A 230 -14.89 -20.87 -21.55
N TYR A 231 -14.55 -20.84 -20.26
CA TYR A 231 -14.11 -22.03 -19.53
C TYR A 231 -15.21 -23.10 -19.44
N LYS A 232 -16.45 -22.71 -19.11
CA LYS A 232 -17.59 -23.63 -18.96
C LYS A 232 -18.08 -24.24 -20.27
N GLU A 233 -18.08 -23.49 -21.37
CA GLU A 233 -18.73 -23.88 -22.62
C GLU A 233 -17.79 -24.06 -23.81
N GLY A 234 -16.62 -23.41 -23.79
CA GLY A 234 -15.59 -23.49 -24.82
C GLY A 234 -14.57 -24.59 -24.50
N LEU A 235 -13.78 -24.41 -23.44
CA LEU A 235 -12.69 -25.34 -23.09
C LEU A 235 -13.19 -26.77 -22.80
N ASN A 236 -14.37 -26.92 -22.20
CA ASN A 236 -15.02 -28.23 -22.01
C ASN A 236 -15.36 -28.97 -23.33
N LYS A 237 -15.38 -28.29 -24.48
CA LYS A 237 -15.60 -28.91 -25.80
C LYS A 237 -14.31 -29.09 -26.60
N VAL A 238 -13.31 -28.23 -26.41
CA VAL A 238 -12.11 -28.18 -27.27
C VAL A 238 -10.80 -28.56 -26.58
N GLY A 239 -10.80 -28.71 -25.25
CA GLY A 239 -9.63 -29.03 -24.44
C GLY A 239 -8.80 -27.80 -24.04
N TRP A 240 -8.25 -27.84 -22.82
CA TRP A 240 -7.47 -26.73 -22.24
C TRP A 240 -6.17 -26.44 -23.02
N ASN A 241 -5.47 -27.47 -23.49
CA ASN A 241 -4.14 -27.35 -24.09
C ASN A 241 -4.12 -26.83 -25.55
N LYS A 242 -5.27 -26.44 -26.11
CA LYS A 242 -5.42 -26.09 -27.54
C LYS A 242 -4.92 -24.69 -27.89
N TYR A 243 -4.84 -23.79 -26.92
CA TYR A 243 -4.55 -22.38 -27.13
C TYR A 243 -3.31 -21.94 -26.35
N SER A 244 -2.56 -20.99 -26.92
CA SER A 244 -1.41 -20.34 -26.30
C SER A 244 -1.77 -18.98 -25.70
N ARG A 245 -2.77 -18.29 -26.27
CA ARG A 245 -3.22 -16.96 -25.84
C ARG A 245 -4.73 -16.84 -26.02
N ILE A 246 -5.43 -16.33 -25.00
CA ILE A 246 -6.89 -16.12 -24.98
C ILE A 246 -7.14 -14.63 -24.75
N ASN A 247 -7.67 -13.92 -25.73
CA ASN A 247 -7.95 -12.49 -25.64
C ASN A 247 -9.42 -12.23 -25.29
N ILE A 248 -9.66 -11.59 -24.14
CA ILE A 248 -10.97 -11.21 -23.62
C ILE A 248 -11.19 -9.68 -23.60
N ALA A 249 -10.25 -8.90 -24.15
CA ALA A 249 -10.33 -7.43 -24.20
C ALA A 249 -11.43 -6.90 -25.14
N PHE A 250 -11.73 -7.62 -26.23
CA PHE A 250 -12.85 -7.32 -27.12
C PHE A 250 -14.17 -7.50 -26.38
N GLU A 251 -15.16 -6.61 -26.58
CA GLU A 251 -16.37 -6.57 -25.74
C GLU A 251 -17.15 -7.91 -25.73
N ASN A 252 -17.60 -8.36 -26.90
CA ASN A 252 -18.60 -9.43 -27.04
C ASN A 252 -18.04 -10.79 -27.51
N GLU A 253 -16.70 -10.93 -27.62
CA GLU A 253 -16.06 -12.14 -28.14
C GLU A 253 -14.81 -12.56 -27.35
N VAL A 254 -14.29 -13.76 -27.65
CA VAL A 254 -13.07 -14.33 -27.05
C VAL A 254 -12.19 -14.88 -28.17
N VAL A 255 -11.12 -14.14 -28.50
CA VAL A 255 -10.24 -14.45 -29.63
C VAL A 255 -9.05 -15.28 -29.15
N CYS A 256 -8.93 -16.52 -29.63
CA CYS A 256 -7.93 -17.48 -29.14
C CYS A 256 -6.87 -17.84 -30.19
N THR A 257 -5.59 -17.65 -29.85
CA THR A 257 -4.45 -18.12 -30.66
C THR A 257 -4.18 -19.60 -30.36
N ARG A 258 -4.13 -20.45 -31.39
CA ARG A 258 -3.82 -21.88 -31.24
C ARG A 258 -2.37 -22.11 -30.83
N LYS A 259 -2.09 -23.23 -30.17
CA LYS A 259 -0.75 -23.62 -29.69
C LYS A 259 0.18 -24.18 -30.79
N GLU A 260 -0.22 -24.11 -32.06
CA GLU A 260 0.46 -24.72 -33.20
C GLU A 260 1.28 -23.68 -33.99
N GLY A 261 2.57 -23.94 -34.19
CA GLY A 261 3.42 -23.29 -35.20
C GLY A 261 4.08 -21.94 -34.84
N VAL A 262 3.48 -21.12 -33.98
CA VAL A 262 4.10 -19.84 -33.56
C VAL A 262 4.88 -20.03 -32.27
N ALA A 263 6.19 -19.77 -32.31
CA ALA A 263 7.06 -19.84 -31.13
C ALA A 263 6.60 -18.83 -30.06
N PRO A 264 6.71 -19.18 -28.76
CA PRO A 264 6.40 -18.24 -27.68
C PRO A 264 7.32 -17.02 -27.77
N LEU A 265 6.75 -15.82 -27.57
CA LEU A 265 7.52 -14.59 -27.50
C LEU A 265 8.44 -14.62 -26.28
N GLN A 266 9.70 -14.99 -26.50
CA GLN A 266 10.77 -14.73 -25.56
C GLN A 266 10.94 -13.19 -25.43
N PRO A 267 11.27 -12.66 -24.23
CA PRO A 267 11.64 -11.25 -24.12
C PRO A 267 12.83 -10.97 -25.04
N VAL A 268 12.81 -9.81 -25.71
CA VAL A 268 13.86 -9.44 -26.67
C VAL A 268 15.15 -9.09 -25.92
N LEU A 269 15.94 -10.12 -25.62
CA LEU A 269 17.33 -9.97 -25.26
C LEU A 269 18.09 -9.51 -26.51
N THR A 270 18.44 -8.22 -26.53
CA THR A 270 19.38 -7.65 -27.51
C THR A 270 20.69 -8.44 -27.45
N LYS A 271 21.20 -8.90 -28.60
CA LYS A 271 22.33 -9.85 -28.65
C LYS A 271 23.67 -9.26 -28.16
N ASP A 272 23.74 -7.94 -28.04
CA ASP A 272 24.96 -7.15 -27.92
C ASP A 272 25.55 -7.14 -26.48
N SER A 273 25.30 -8.19 -25.70
CA SER A 273 25.66 -8.27 -24.27
C SER A 273 26.22 -9.63 -23.81
N ILE A 274 26.46 -10.59 -24.72
CA ILE A 274 27.17 -11.85 -24.39
C ILE A 274 28.23 -12.18 -25.46
N GLU A 275 29.21 -11.29 -25.60
CA GLU A 275 30.55 -11.70 -26.06
C GLU A 275 31.42 -12.03 -24.84
N LEU A 276 31.27 -13.27 -24.35
CA LEU A 276 32.28 -13.88 -23.50
C LEU A 276 33.33 -14.51 -24.43
N PRO A 277 34.62 -14.18 -24.32
CA PRO A 277 35.65 -14.77 -25.17
C PRO A 277 35.70 -16.28 -24.93
N ALA A 278 35.54 -17.06 -26.01
CA ALA A 278 35.60 -18.51 -25.93
C ALA A 278 37.00 -18.95 -25.49
N LYS A 279 37.08 -19.69 -24.37
CA LYS A 279 38.28 -20.46 -24.04
C LYS A 279 38.37 -21.66 -24.99
N ASP A 280 39.41 -21.68 -25.82
CA ASP A 280 39.88 -22.92 -26.44
C ASP A 280 40.53 -23.81 -25.38
N GLU A 281 39.78 -24.80 -24.88
CA GLU A 281 40.35 -25.94 -24.15
C GLU A 281 40.05 -27.22 -24.95
N ARG A 282 41.02 -27.63 -25.77
CA ARG A 282 41.01 -28.91 -26.48
C ARG A 282 41.56 -30.00 -25.57
N PRO A 283 40.88 -31.15 -25.38
CA PRO A 283 41.47 -32.31 -24.72
C PRO A 283 42.37 -33.08 -25.70
N ILE A 284 43.47 -33.67 -25.20
CA ILE A 284 44.06 -34.97 -25.62
C ILE A 284 45.33 -35.27 -24.79
N SER A 285 45.40 -36.51 -24.29
CA SER A 285 46.53 -37.33 -23.74
C SER A 285 47.77 -36.75 -23.06
N ASP A 286 48.22 -37.49 -22.05
CA ASP A 286 49.51 -37.43 -21.36
C ASP A 286 50.70 -38.03 -22.19
N GLU A 287 51.92 -37.96 -21.63
CA GLU A 287 53.20 -38.57 -22.07
C GLU A 287 53.84 -38.00 -23.38
N ASP A 288 55.15 -37.66 -23.47
CA ASP A 288 56.19 -37.48 -22.44
C ASP A 288 57.42 -36.67 -22.95
N ASP A 289 58.19 -36.11 -22.00
CA ASP A 289 59.62 -35.71 -21.98
C ASP A 289 60.27 -34.56 -22.83
N GLU A 290 61.43 -34.11 -22.28
CA GLU A 290 62.56 -33.26 -22.71
C GLU A 290 62.42 -31.77 -23.16
N ALA A 291 63.34 -30.97 -22.62
CA ALA A 291 63.77 -29.60 -22.97
C ALA A 291 65.31 -29.62 -23.19
N PRO A 292 66.10 -28.55 -23.53
CA PRO A 292 65.91 -27.11 -23.24
C PRO A 292 66.51 -26.12 -24.30
N ALA A 293 66.94 -24.92 -23.86
CA ALA A 293 67.74 -23.85 -24.52
C ALA A 293 66.96 -22.85 -25.44
N GLU A 294 66.87 -21.54 -25.12
CA GLU A 294 67.82 -20.40 -25.38
C GLU A 294 67.77 -19.83 -26.83
N ALA A 295 67.88 -18.52 -27.14
CA ALA A 295 67.91 -17.27 -26.36
C ALA A 295 67.57 -16.01 -27.24
N ALA A 296 67.67 -14.80 -26.66
CA ALA A 296 67.43 -13.41 -27.16
C ALA A 296 67.57 -13.08 -28.67
N THR A 297 66.81 -12.11 -29.23
CA THR A 297 67.10 -10.64 -29.24
C THR A 297 65.95 -9.88 -29.97
N ALA A 298 65.41 -8.73 -29.53
CA ALA A 298 65.87 -7.32 -29.47
C ALA A 298 65.42 -6.39 -30.64
N SER A 299 64.51 -5.45 -30.33
CA SER A 299 64.34 -4.06 -30.86
C SER A 299 64.19 -3.75 -32.37
N THR A 300 63.14 -2.99 -32.75
CA THR A 300 63.25 -1.57 -33.20
C THR A 300 61.89 -0.90 -33.49
N ASN A 301 61.81 0.43 -33.32
CA ASN A 301 60.75 1.35 -33.78
C ASN A 301 61.40 2.45 -34.65
N PRO A 302 60.67 3.06 -35.61
CA PRO A 302 60.28 4.49 -35.47
C PRO A 302 58.78 4.74 -35.79
N ILE A 303 58.05 5.61 -35.07
CA ILE A 303 57.85 7.08 -35.32
C ILE A 303 57.18 7.34 -36.69
N VAL A 304 55.99 7.97 -36.80
CA VAL A 304 55.69 9.42 -36.65
C VAL A 304 54.25 9.69 -36.17
N ALA A 305 54.05 10.80 -35.43
CA ALA A 305 52.78 11.54 -35.30
C ALA A 305 53.02 13.03 -35.60
N PRO A 306 52.00 13.83 -35.98
CA PRO A 306 51.31 14.63 -34.95
C PRO A 306 49.81 14.91 -35.20
N ALA A 307 49.12 15.43 -34.17
CA ALA A 307 47.80 16.06 -34.28
C ALA A 307 47.92 17.58 -34.55
N PRO A 308 46.81 18.28 -34.87
CA PRO A 308 46.34 19.26 -33.88
C PRO A 308 44.81 19.44 -33.74
N LYS A 309 44.38 19.81 -32.53
CA LYS A 309 43.22 20.68 -32.20
C LYS A 309 43.75 22.12 -31.96
N PRO A 310 42.96 23.21 -31.85
CA PRO A 310 41.53 23.30 -31.47
C PRO A 310 40.68 24.37 -32.21
N ALA A 311 39.41 24.57 -31.82
CA ALA A 311 38.81 25.87 -31.44
C ALA A 311 37.26 25.88 -31.34
N ALA A 312 36.73 26.72 -30.43
CA ALA A 312 35.36 27.26 -30.33
C ALA A 312 35.37 28.35 -29.22
N PRO A 313 34.34 29.21 -29.00
CA PRO A 313 33.17 29.59 -29.81
C PRO A 313 33.17 31.12 -30.13
N PRO A 314 32.02 31.75 -30.47
CA PRO A 314 31.53 32.84 -29.59
C PRO A 314 29.98 32.92 -29.43
N LYS A 315 29.52 33.91 -28.63
CA LYS A 315 28.11 34.28 -28.30
C LYS A 315 27.74 35.59 -29.06
N GLU A 316 26.51 36.09 -29.25
CA GLU A 316 25.40 36.52 -28.35
C GLU A 316 24.11 36.76 -29.24
N LYS A 317 23.00 37.48 -28.96
CA LYS A 317 22.48 38.35 -27.86
C LYS A 317 20.93 38.35 -27.94
N VAL A 318 20.17 38.03 -26.89
CA VAL A 318 19.51 38.93 -25.89
C VAL A 318 18.80 40.18 -26.45
N GLU A 319 17.47 40.22 -26.30
CA GLU A 319 16.69 41.40 -25.90
C GLU A 319 15.50 40.97 -24.99
N ALA A 320 15.00 41.85 -24.12
CA ALA A 320 13.92 41.54 -23.17
C ALA A 320 13.12 42.78 -22.72
N ALA A 321 11.82 42.63 -22.46
CA ALA A 321 10.97 43.67 -21.87
C ALA A 321 10.00 43.12 -20.80
N LYS A 322 9.64 43.99 -19.84
CA LYS A 322 8.81 43.80 -18.62
C LYS A 322 7.90 45.05 -18.48
N PRO A 323 7.12 45.27 -17.40
CA PRO A 323 6.07 44.43 -16.78
C PRO A 323 4.78 45.28 -16.49
N LYS A 324 3.70 44.66 -15.94
CA LYS A 324 2.64 45.24 -15.04
C LYS A 324 1.40 44.31 -15.04
N ALA A 325 0.42 44.38 -14.11
CA ALA A 325 0.42 44.64 -12.66
C ALA A 325 -0.99 44.34 -12.08
N LYS A 326 -1.06 43.94 -10.79
CA LYS A 326 -2.21 43.98 -9.82
C LYS A 326 -3.68 44.00 -10.35
N ALA A 327 -4.49 43.02 -9.95
CA ALA A 327 -5.75 43.22 -9.18
C ALA A 327 -6.46 41.90 -8.78
N GLN A 328 -7.20 41.95 -7.67
CA GLN A 328 -8.30 41.05 -7.26
C GLN A 328 -9.53 41.97 -6.97
N PRO A 329 -10.75 41.51 -6.54
CA PRO A 329 -11.28 40.14 -6.41
C PRO A 329 -12.73 39.97 -6.98
N ALA A 330 -13.33 38.83 -6.66
CA ALA A 330 -14.76 38.61 -6.38
C ALA A 330 -15.83 38.59 -7.51
N LYS A 331 -16.55 37.45 -7.56
CA LYS A 331 -18.03 37.46 -7.48
C LYS A 331 -18.54 36.18 -6.78
N GLU A 332 -19.20 36.38 -5.64
CA GLU A 332 -19.91 35.33 -4.90
C GLU A 332 -21.37 35.26 -5.39
N VAL A 333 -21.90 34.07 -5.67
CA VAL A 333 -23.34 33.85 -5.85
C VAL A 333 -23.77 32.58 -5.12
N LYS A 334 -24.52 32.75 -4.03
CA LYS A 334 -25.11 31.65 -3.26
C LYS A 334 -26.37 31.11 -3.96
N ALA A 335 -26.48 29.79 -4.13
CA ALA A 335 -27.67 29.14 -4.68
C ALA A 335 -28.02 27.81 -3.96
N LYS A 336 -28.63 27.94 -2.78
CA LYS A 336 -29.54 26.99 -2.10
C LYS A 336 -29.27 25.48 -2.20
N GLU A 337 -28.71 24.97 -1.12
CA GLU A 337 -28.88 23.61 -0.58
C GLU A 337 -30.28 23.00 -0.80
N LYS A 338 -30.32 21.69 -1.11
CA LYS A 338 -31.49 20.82 -1.03
C LYS A 338 -31.12 19.54 -0.27
N ALA A 339 -31.94 19.17 0.71
CA ALA A 339 -31.70 18.00 1.56
C ALA A 339 -31.82 16.67 0.79
N PRO A 340 -31.02 15.64 1.14
CA PRO A 340 -31.06 14.33 0.48
C PRO A 340 -32.31 13.52 0.85
N ALA A 341 -32.82 12.74 -0.10
CA ALA A 341 -33.96 11.86 0.11
C ALA A 341 -33.58 10.60 0.91
N LYS A 342 -34.43 10.19 1.85
CA LYS A 342 -34.23 8.96 2.65
C LYS A 342 -34.45 7.72 1.78
N GLN A 343 -33.45 6.84 1.70
CA GLN A 343 -33.64 5.46 1.24
C GLN A 343 -33.69 4.51 2.43
N GLN A 344 -34.61 3.55 2.40
CA GLN A 344 -34.74 2.50 3.42
C GLN A 344 -34.03 1.22 2.94
N PRO A 345 -33.34 0.47 3.83
CA PRO A 345 -32.64 -0.75 3.43
C PRO A 345 -33.63 -1.87 3.07
N LYS A 346 -33.36 -2.59 1.97
CA LYS A 346 -34.08 -3.82 1.62
C LYS A 346 -33.60 -5.00 2.48
N ALA A 347 -34.47 -5.98 2.69
CA ALA A 347 -34.24 -7.09 3.61
C ALA A 347 -33.09 -8.03 3.18
N VAL A 348 -32.33 -8.51 4.17
CA VAL A 348 -31.22 -9.46 3.99
C VAL A 348 -31.71 -10.90 4.11
N TYR A 349 -31.42 -11.73 3.12
CA TYR A 349 -31.68 -13.17 3.12
C TYR A 349 -30.66 -13.90 4.00
N LYS A 350 -31.11 -14.83 4.86
CA LYS A 350 -30.23 -15.65 5.72
C LYS A 350 -30.27 -17.13 5.27
N PRO A 351 -29.17 -17.69 4.73
CA PRO A 351 -28.98 -19.13 4.68
C PRO A 351 -28.91 -19.70 6.11
N GLY A 352 -29.61 -20.80 6.36
CA GLY A 352 -29.68 -21.40 7.70
C GLY A 352 -28.55 -22.39 7.98
N ASN A 353 -27.88 -22.27 9.12
CA ASN A 353 -26.91 -23.27 9.58
C ASN A 353 -27.60 -24.63 9.80
N LYS A 354 -27.16 -25.65 9.05
CA LYS A 354 -27.36 -27.06 9.40
C LYS A 354 -26.01 -27.75 9.48
N SER A 355 -25.47 -27.86 10.69
CA SER A 355 -24.27 -28.63 10.99
C SER A 355 -24.55 -30.13 10.89
N VAL A 356 -24.18 -30.73 9.75
CA VAL A 356 -24.26 -32.19 9.55
C VAL A 356 -23.10 -32.85 10.28
N ASN A 357 -23.37 -33.35 11.49
CA ASN A 357 -22.35 -33.93 12.38
C ASN A 357 -22.22 -35.46 12.16
N THR A 358 -21.46 -35.85 11.14
CA THR A 358 -21.20 -37.25 10.80
C THR A 358 -20.02 -37.83 11.55
N SER A 359 -20.23 -38.19 12.82
CA SER A 359 -19.36 -39.10 13.56
C SER A 359 -20.17 -40.30 14.06
N LYS A 360 -20.17 -41.38 13.27
CA LYS A 360 -20.67 -42.70 13.71
C LYS A 360 -19.91 -43.83 13.04
N LYS A 361 -19.26 -44.63 13.89
CA LYS A 361 -18.54 -45.88 13.62
C LYS A 361 -19.17 -46.71 12.50
N GLN A 362 -18.38 -47.09 11.51
CA GLN A 362 -18.67 -48.21 10.62
C GLN A 362 -17.66 -49.32 10.92
N LYS A 363 -18.15 -50.51 11.27
CA LYS A 363 -17.35 -51.73 11.35
C LYS A 363 -17.41 -52.43 9.99
N THR A 364 -16.31 -53.04 9.56
CA THR A 364 -16.28 -54.16 8.62
C THR A 364 -17.16 -55.31 9.13
N PRO A 365 -17.74 -56.10 8.21
CA PRO A 365 -17.06 -57.30 7.71
C PRO A 365 -16.36 -57.07 6.36
#